data_AF-A0A2E9VRM5-F1
#
_entry.id   AF-A0A2E9VRM5-F1
#
_cell.length_a   1.000
_cell.length_b   1.000
_cell.length_c   1.000
_cell.angle_alpha   90.00
_cell.angle_beta   90.00
_cell.angle_gamma   90.00
#
_symmetry.space_group_name_H-M   'P 1'
#
loop_
_entity.id
_entity.type
_entity.pdbx_description
1 polymer ?
#
loop_
_entity_poly.entity_id
_entity_poly.type
_entity_poly.pdbx_seq_one_letter_code
_entity_poly.pdbx_strand_id
1 'polypeptide(L)'
;MTQSLAIYNEVRSDGRRRFELFEDHIFITGSAARTSFESSIKLTDLRPETNKLWRRHWACSMGTGMVFLGVIGLFFAYHENENSELSNLLAWGVPLVFVGSVIILKTFRKIEFTQFQSKAGIPMLDVAKAGPEQAQYHQFVQLLIDQIRIANNK
;
A
#
# COMPACT_ATOMS: atom_id res chain seq x y z
N MET A 1 31.46 11.23 4.18
CA MET A 1 30.01 10.99 3.98
C MET A 1 29.91 9.70 3.20
N THR A 2 29.25 8.68 3.75
CA THR A 2 29.08 7.40 3.05
C THR A 2 28.09 7.61 1.91
N GLN A 3 28.48 7.27 0.69
CA GLN A 3 27.62 7.40 -0.48
C GLN A 3 26.58 6.27 -0.48
N SER A 4 25.31 6.58 -0.74
CA SER A 4 24.28 5.54 -0.88
C SER A 4 24.47 4.79 -2.20
N LEU A 5 24.30 3.47 -2.15
CA LEU A 5 24.44 2.56 -3.28
C LEU A 5 23.25 2.66 -4.23
N ALA A 6 22.04 2.83 -3.67
CA ALA A 6 20.82 3.04 -4.43
C ALA A 6 19.79 3.81 -3.60
N ILE A 7 18.90 4.50 -4.30
CA ILE A 7 17.77 5.23 -3.72
C ILE A 7 16.50 4.74 -4.42
N TYR A 8 15.44 4.53 -3.64
CA TYR A 8 14.12 4.19 -4.16
C TYR A 8 13.03 5.03 -3.49
N ASN A 9 12.22 5.71 -4.30
CA ASN A 9 11.12 6.56 -3.84
C ASN A 9 9.77 5.88 -4.06
N GLU A 10 9.14 5.51 -2.95
CA GLU A 10 7.81 4.93 -2.89
C GLU A 10 6.77 6.04 -2.62
N VAL A 11 5.78 6.17 -3.51
CA VAL A 11 4.64 7.08 -3.33
C VAL A 11 3.34 6.29 -3.39
N ARG A 12 2.60 6.33 -2.29
CA ARG A 12 1.29 5.68 -2.11
C ARG A 12 0.24 6.70 -1.69
N SER A 13 -1.02 6.29 -1.70
CA SER A 13 -2.13 7.13 -1.22
C SER A 13 -2.10 7.39 0.28
N ASP A 14 -1.45 6.52 1.05
CA ASP A 14 -1.32 6.61 2.51
C ASP A 14 -0.01 7.27 2.99
N GLY A 15 0.95 7.49 2.08
CA GLY A 15 2.21 8.16 2.43
C GLY A 15 3.29 8.06 1.36
N ARG A 16 4.45 8.62 1.68
CA ARG A 16 5.67 8.59 0.87
C ARG A 16 6.80 8.02 1.70
N ARG A 17 7.62 7.16 1.11
CA ARG A 17 8.82 6.60 1.73
C ARG A 17 9.98 6.70 0.76
N ARG A 18 11.16 7.04 1.26
CA ARG A 18 12.40 7.05 0.52
C ARG A 18 13.38 6.13 1.21
N PHE A 19 13.85 5.16 0.45
CA PHE A 19 14.79 4.14 0.89
C PHE A 19 16.16 4.48 0.34
N GLU A 20 17.15 4.56 1.21
CA GLU A 20 18.55 4.78 0.86
C GLU A 20 19.34 3.56 1.35
N LEU A 21 19.91 2.81 0.39
CA LEU A 21 20.68 1.60 0.69
C LEU A 21 22.16 1.96 0.86
N PHE A 22 22.74 1.58 1.99
CA PHE A 22 24.17 1.65 2.27
C PHE A 22 24.76 0.24 2.35
N GLU A 23 26.06 0.13 2.60
CA GLU A 23 26.76 -1.16 2.66
C GLU A 23 26.33 -2.05 3.85
N ASP A 24 25.97 -1.45 4.98
CA ASP A 24 25.70 -2.14 6.25
C ASP A 24 24.27 -1.94 6.77
N HIS A 25 23.55 -0.94 6.25
CA HIS A 25 22.19 -0.61 6.66
C HIS A 25 21.35 -0.04 5.52
N ILE A 26 20.04 -0.01 5.72
CA ILE A 26 19.08 0.72 4.90
C ILE A 26 18.47 1.83 5.74
N PHE A 27 18.56 3.06 5.26
CA PHE A 27 17.94 4.23 5.87
C PHE A 27 16.62 4.53 5.18
N ILE A 28 15.59 4.77 5.98
CA ILE A 28 14.22 4.94 5.52
C ILE A 28 13.71 6.26 6.08
N THR A 29 13.37 7.17 5.18
CA THR A 29 12.67 8.40 5.53
C THR A 29 11.24 8.29 5.03
N GLY A 30 10.28 8.66 5.86
CA GLY A 30 8.87 8.51 5.52
C GLY A 30 8.03 9.68 5.99
N SER A 31 6.95 9.94 5.26
CA SER A 31 5.87 10.83 5.68
C SER A 31 4.53 10.18 5.40
N ALA A 32 3.65 10.16 6.39
CA ALA A 32 2.29 9.66 6.29
C ALA A 32 1.36 10.62 7.01
N ALA A 33 0.32 11.10 6.32
CA ALA A 33 -0.63 12.09 6.82
C ALA A 33 0.03 13.32 7.51
N ARG A 34 0.22 13.27 8.83
CA ARG A 34 0.78 14.35 9.66
C ARG A 34 2.05 13.95 10.42
N THR A 35 2.60 12.77 10.15
CA THR A 35 3.78 12.24 10.84
C THR A 35 4.90 12.00 9.85
N SER A 36 6.09 12.49 10.17
CA SER A 36 7.34 12.07 9.54
C SER A 36 8.05 11.08 10.45
N PHE A 37 8.77 10.13 9.86
CA PHE A 37 9.61 9.20 10.61
C PHE A 37 10.90 8.93 9.86
N GLU A 38 11.91 8.58 10.64
CA GLU A 38 13.20 8.13 10.16
C GLU A 38 13.52 6.81 10.85
N SER A 39 14.03 5.85 10.09
CA SER A 39 14.37 4.53 10.59
C SER A 39 15.62 4.03 9.90
N SER A 40 16.53 3.42 10.66
CA SER A 40 17.71 2.76 10.13
C SER A 40 17.67 1.29 10.53
N ILE A 41 17.76 0.40 9.54
CA ILE A 41 17.73 -1.05 9.76
C ILE A 41 19.05 -1.64 9.30
N LYS A 42 19.75 -2.34 10.19
CA LYS A 42 21.00 -3.04 9.84
C LYS A 42 20.69 -4.22 8.92
N LEU A 43 21.49 -4.40 7.88
CA LEU A 43 21.29 -5.49 6.91
C LEU A 43 21.55 -6.87 7.53
N THR A 44 22.41 -6.92 8.56
CA THR A 44 22.70 -8.14 9.35
C THR A 44 21.52 -8.67 10.14
N ASP A 45 20.49 -7.85 10.37
CA ASP A 45 19.30 -8.23 11.12
C ASP A 45 18.24 -8.85 10.20
N LEU A 46 18.37 -8.62 8.88
CA LEU A 46 17.45 -9.08 7.85
C LEU A 46 17.90 -10.43 7.26
N ARG A 47 16.91 -11.22 6.86
CA ARG A 47 17.09 -12.42 6.04
C ARG A 47 17.00 -12.06 4.55
N PRO A 48 17.79 -12.70 3.68
CA PRO A 48 17.74 -12.45 2.24
C PRO A 48 16.50 -13.09 1.58
N GLU A 49 15.83 -14.03 2.25
CA GLU A 49 14.57 -14.58 1.77
C GLU A 49 13.47 -13.53 1.86
N THR A 50 12.68 -13.41 0.79
CA THR A 50 11.60 -12.43 0.71
C THR A 50 10.25 -13.10 0.52
N ASN A 51 9.22 -12.49 1.11
CA ASN A 51 7.84 -12.85 0.86
C ASN A 51 7.20 -11.82 -0.06
N LYS A 52 6.57 -12.30 -1.14
CA LYS A 52 5.78 -11.44 -2.02
C LYS A 52 4.35 -11.38 -1.52
N LEU A 53 3.87 -10.16 -1.25
CA LEU A 53 2.51 -9.91 -0.81
C LEU A 53 1.80 -9.02 -1.83
N TRP A 54 0.55 -9.31 -2.13
CA TRP A 54 -0.28 -8.48 -3.00
C TRP A 54 -1.40 -7.87 -2.16
N ARG A 55 -1.32 -6.57 -1.90
CA ARG A 55 -2.32 -5.86 -1.10
C ARG A 55 -3.12 -4.91 -1.98
N ARG A 56 -4.43 -4.88 -1.77
CA ARG A 56 -5.31 -3.82 -2.29
C ARG A 56 -5.35 -2.70 -1.26
N HIS A 57 -5.57 -1.47 -1.72
CA HIS A 57 -5.79 -0.36 -0.81
C HIS A 57 -7.09 -0.57 -0.02
N TRP A 58 -7.09 -0.24 1.27
CA TRP A 58 -8.26 -0.44 2.15
C TRP A 58 -9.51 0.33 1.68
N ALA A 59 -9.31 1.46 0.98
CA ALA A 59 -10.43 2.20 0.39
C ALA A 59 -11.20 1.38 -0.67
N CYS A 60 -10.61 0.33 -1.26
CA CYS A 60 -11.32 -0.57 -2.17
C CYS A 60 -12.45 -1.33 -1.44
N SER A 61 -12.20 -1.81 -0.21
CA SER A 61 -13.25 -2.46 0.59
C SER A 61 -14.28 -1.46 1.08
N MET A 62 -13.88 -0.24 1.43
CA MET A 62 -14.80 0.85 1.77
C MET A 62 -15.74 1.17 0.60
N GLY A 63 -15.20 1.35 -0.62
CA GLY A 63 -16.00 1.59 -1.82
C GLY A 63 -16.95 0.43 -2.13
N THR A 64 -16.52 -0.82 -1.91
CA THR A 64 -17.38 -2.01 -2.05
C THR A 64 -18.55 -1.96 -1.06
N GLY A 65 -18.30 -1.58 0.19
CA GLY A 65 -19.35 -1.39 1.19
C GLY A 65 -20.35 -0.29 0.82
N MET A 66 -19.87 0.84 0.27
CA MET A 66 -20.73 1.93 -0.20
C MET A 66 -21.64 1.50 -1.35
N VAL A 67 -21.09 0.79 -2.34
CA VAL A 67 -21.90 0.24 -3.45
C VAL A 67 -22.95 -0.72 -2.92
N PHE A 68 -22.57 -1.64 -2.02
CA PHE A 68 -23.48 -2.62 -1.45
C PHE A 68 -24.65 -1.96 -0.69
N LEU A 69 -24.36 -1.01 0.21
CA LEU A 69 -25.39 -0.26 0.94
C LEU A 69 -26.28 0.56 0.00
N GLY A 70 -25.69 1.17 -1.04
CA GLY A 70 -26.45 1.93 -2.02
C GLY A 70 -27.42 1.06 -2.80
N VAL A 71 -26.98 -0.13 -3.25
CA VAL A 71 -27.84 -1.10 -3.94
C VAL A 71 -28.97 -1.59 -3.03
N ILE A 72 -28.69 -1.87 -1.75
CA ILE A 72 -29.72 -2.24 -0.77
C ILE A 72 -30.76 -1.13 -0.62
N GLY A 73 -30.31 0.12 -0.46
CA GLY A 73 -31.22 1.28 -0.35
C GLY A 73 -32.10 1.45 -1.59
N LEU A 74 -31.53 1.28 -2.78
CA LEU A 74 -32.30 1.32 -4.04
C LEU A 74 -33.30 0.16 -4.15
N PHE A 75 -32.94 -1.03 -3.67
CA PHE A 75 -33.84 -2.18 -3.66
C PHE A 75 -35.05 -1.96 -2.74
N PHE A 76 -34.85 -1.45 -1.52
CA PHE A 76 -35.96 -1.11 -0.62
C PHE A 76 -36.83 0.01 -1.19
N ALA A 77 -36.21 1.06 -1.75
CA ALA A 77 -36.94 2.14 -2.41
C ALA A 77 -37.83 1.64 -3.53
N TYR A 78 -37.36 0.67 -4.33
CA TYR A 78 -38.15 0.08 -5.40
C TYR A 78 -39.35 -0.73 -4.88
N HIS A 79 -39.23 -1.38 -3.72
CA HIS A 79 -40.25 -2.26 -3.18
C HIS A 79 -41.33 -1.52 -2.36
N GLU A 80 -41.00 -0.41 -1.69
CA GLU A 80 -41.95 0.39 -0.89
C GLU A 80 -42.78 1.38 -1.72
N ASN A 81 -43.12 1.01 -2.96
CA ASN A 81 -43.59 1.87 -4.05
C ASN A 81 -45.00 2.50 -3.90
N GLU A 82 -45.46 2.76 -2.67
CA GLU A 82 -46.77 3.37 -2.39
C GLU A 82 -46.72 4.77 -1.75
N ASN A 83 -45.57 5.25 -1.25
CA ASN A 83 -45.48 6.55 -0.56
C ASN A 83 -44.34 7.47 -1.05
N SER A 84 -44.54 8.79 -0.90
CA SER A 84 -43.66 9.89 -1.36
C SER A 84 -42.21 9.87 -0.84
N GLU A 85 -41.89 8.98 0.11
CA GLU A 85 -40.54 8.79 0.66
C GLU A 85 -39.56 8.16 -0.34
N LEU A 86 -40.08 7.60 -1.44
CA LEU A 86 -39.30 7.01 -2.53
C LEU A 86 -38.32 7.99 -3.18
N SER A 87 -38.65 9.28 -3.19
CA SER A 87 -37.77 10.34 -3.68
C SER A 87 -36.51 10.48 -2.83
N ASN A 88 -36.62 10.31 -1.51
CA ASN A 88 -35.50 10.48 -0.59
C ASN A 88 -34.54 9.29 -0.63
N LEU A 89 -35.03 8.05 -0.69
CA LEU A 89 -34.16 6.88 -0.74
C LEU A 89 -33.41 6.77 -2.08
N LEU A 90 -34.06 7.08 -3.20
CA LEU A 90 -33.40 7.17 -4.51
C LEU A 90 -32.36 8.29 -4.53
N ALA A 91 -32.64 9.43 -3.89
CA ALA A 91 -31.71 10.56 -3.81
C ALA A 91 -30.39 10.21 -3.10
N TRP A 92 -30.40 9.27 -2.14
CA TRP A 92 -29.18 8.84 -1.44
C TRP A 92 -28.52 7.60 -2.04
N GLY A 93 -29.31 6.66 -2.57
CA GLY A 93 -28.80 5.40 -3.12
C GLY A 93 -27.91 5.60 -4.35
N VAL A 94 -28.35 6.42 -5.31
CA VAL A 94 -27.61 6.64 -6.57
C VAL A 94 -26.24 7.29 -6.33
N PRO A 95 -26.12 8.40 -5.57
CA PRO A 95 -24.81 8.98 -5.28
C PRO A 95 -23.89 8.04 -4.52
N LEU A 96 -24.42 7.24 -3.60
CA LEU A 96 -23.60 6.31 -2.81
C LEU A 96 -22.98 5.21 -3.69
N VAL A 97 -23.76 4.63 -4.60
CA VAL A 97 -23.27 3.67 -5.60
C VAL A 97 -22.24 4.31 -6.52
N PHE A 98 -22.50 5.52 -7.00
CA PHE A 98 -21.60 6.23 -7.90
C PHE A 98 -20.24 6.52 -7.24
N VAL A 99 -20.24 7.13 -6.05
CA VAL A 99 -19.01 7.43 -5.30
C VAL A 99 -18.25 6.15 -4.94
N GLY A 100 -18.96 5.12 -4.44
CA GLY A 100 -18.36 3.84 -4.13
C GLY A 100 -17.67 3.19 -5.35
N SER A 101 -18.33 3.23 -6.50
CA SER A 101 -17.78 2.71 -7.77
C SER A 101 -16.53 3.45 -8.21
N VAL A 102 -16.52 4.79 -8.13
CA VAL A 102 -15.33 5.61 -8.44
C VAL A 102 -14.16 5.26 -7.52
N ILE A 103 -14.42 5.07 -6.22
CA ILE A 103 -13.39 4.66 -5.26
C ILE A 103 -12.83 3.29 -5.63
N ILE A 104 -13.67 2.31 -5.94
CA ILE A 104 -13.25 0.97 -6.35
C ILE A 104 -12.36 1.08 -7.60
N LEU A 105 -12.81 1.76 -8.65
CA LEU A 105 -12.05 1.90 -9.90
C LEU A 105 -10.66 2.50 -9.67
N LYS A 106 -10.54 3.53 -8.83
CA LYS A 106 -9.25 4.15 -8.51
C LYS A 106 -8.34 3.28 -7.64
N THR A 107 -8.89 2.34 -6.88
CA THR A 107 -8.15 1.56 -5.87
C THR A 107 -8.12 0.05 -6.14
N PHE A 108 -8.65 -0.37 -7.29
CA PHE A 108 -8.77 -1.78 -7.66
C PHE A 108 -7.41 -2.45 -7.89
N ARG A 109 -6.41 -1.67 -8.33
CA ARG A 109 -5.07 -2.18 -8.66
C ARG A 109 -4.38 -2.70 -7.40
N LYS A 110 -3.99 -3.97 -7.44
CA LYS A 110 -3.15 -4.58 -6.40
C LYS A 110 -1.74 -4.00 -6.47
N ILE A 111 -1.16 -3.73 -5.32
CA ILE A 111 0.23 -3.29 -5.17
C ILE A 111 1.05 -4.52 -4.71
N GLU A 112 2.17 -4.77 -5.40
CA GLU A 112 3.15 -5.79 -5.03
C GLU A 112 4.04 -5.25 -3.91
N PHE A 113 4.21 -6.03 -2.84
CA PHE A 113 5.08 -5.75 -1.72
C PHE A 113 6.11 -6.87 -1.62
N THR A 114 7.37 -6.51 -1.43
CA THR A 114 8.44 -7.43 -1.05
C THR A 114 8.71 -7.21 0.43
N GLN A 115 8.42 -8.23 1.24
CA GLN A 115 8.60 -8.20 2.68
C GLN A 115 9.87 -8.97 3.07
N PHE A 116 10.73 -8.29 3.83
CA PHE A 116 11.93 -8.83 4.46
C PHE A 116 11.66 -9.08 5.94
N GLN A 117 12.16 -10.20 6.43
CA GLN A 117 11.97 -10.64 7.80
C GLN A 117 13.29 -10.62 8.56
N SER A 118 13.20 -10.52 9.88
CA SER A 118 14.33 -10.72 10.78
C SER A 118 14.76 -12.18 10.80
N LYS A 119 15.91 -12.45 11.44
CA LYS A 119 16.33 -13.82 11.77
C LYS A 119 15.29 -14.61 12.57
N ALA A 120 14.45 -13.94 13.35
CA ALA A 120 13.34 -14.53 14.10
C ALA A 120 12.05 -14.74 13.27
N GLY A 121 12.07 -14.42 11.96
CA GLY A 121 10.90 -14.53 11.08
C GLY A 121 9.88 -13.39 11.21
N ILE A 122 10.22 -12.33 11.95
CA ILE A 122 9.32 -11.18 12.16
C ILE A 122 9.50 -10.20 10.99
N PRO A 123 8.43 -9.75 10.31
CA PRO A 123 8.52 -8.71 9.30
C PRO A 123 9.17 -7.43 9.84
N MET A 124 10.25 -6.97 9.21
CA MET A 124 10.96 -5.74 9.62
C MET A 124 10.93 -4.66 8.55
N LEU A 125 10.89 -5.05 7.27
CA LEU A 125 10.95 -4.11 6.15
C LEU A 125 10.01 -4.58 5.04
N ASP A 126 9.26 -3.64 4.48
CA ASP A 126 8.42 -3.87 3.31
C ASP A 126 8.67 -2.79 2.24
N VAL A 127 8.92 -3.23 1.00
CA VAL A 127 9.12 -2.33 -0.14
C VAL A 127 7.98 -2.55 -1.12
N ALA A 128 7.21 -1.50 -1.40
CA ALA A 128 6.07 -1.57 -2.30
C ALA A 128 6.46 -1.14 -3.72
N LYS A 129 5.95 -1.83 -4.74
CA LYS A 129 6.05 -1.43 -6.14
C LYS A 129 5.05 -0.32 -6.43
N ALA A 130 5.39 0.90 -6.04
CA ALA A 130 4.51 2.06 -6.14
C ALA A 130 5.28 3.35 -6.46
N GLY A 131 4.56 4.39 -6.88
CA GLY A 131 5.12 5.71 -7.17
C GLY A 131 5.80 5.84 -8.54
N PRO A 132 6.46 6.98 -8.78
CA PRO A 132 7.07 7.31 -10.08
C PRO A 132 8.22 6.36 -10.46
N GLU A 133 8.91 5.80 -9.48
CA GLU A 133 10.07 4.92 -9.69
C GLU A 133 9.72 3.43 -9.73
N GLN A 134 8.44 3.06 -9.87
CA GLN A 134 8.00 1.64 -9.90
C GLN A 134 8.75 0.74 -10.91
N ALA A 135 9.36 1.31 -11.95
CA ALA A 135 10.17 0.59 -12.92
C ALA A 135 11.50 0.09 -12.33
N GLN A 136 12.07 0.81 -11.37
CA GLN A 136 13.33 0.47 -10.70
C GLN A 136 13.14 -0.49 -9.52
N TYR A 137 11.88 -0.78 -9.15
CA TYR A 137 11.51 -1.59 -8.00
C TYR A 137 12.26 -2.93 -7.92
N HIS A 138 12.22 -3.73 -8.99
CA HIS A 138 12.84 -5.06 -8.98
C HIS A 138 14.37 -4.98 -8.88
N GLN A 139 14.98 -3.99 -9.53
CA GLN A 139 16.42 -3.75 -9.45
C GLN A 139 16.83 -3.36 -8.02
N PHE A 140 16.08 -2.45 -7.40
CA PHE A 140 16.33 -2.04 -6.02
C PHE A 140 16.20 -3.21 -5.04
N VAL A 141 15.12 -3.99 -5.14
CA VAL A 141 14.89 -5.17 -4.30
C VAL A 141 16.00 -6.20 -4.48
N GLN A 142 16.44 -6.45 -5.72
CA GLN A 142 17.51 -7.40 -5.99
C GLN A 142 18.84 -6.94 -5.36
N LEU A 143 19.19 -5.66 -5.54
CA LEU A 143 20.38 -5.07 -4.93
C LEU A 143 20.35 -5.17 -3.41
N LEU A 144 19.20 -4.90 -2.79
CA LEU A 144 19.00 -5.04 -1.35
C LEU A 144 19.20 -6.49 -0.88
N ILE A 145 18.64 -7.48 -1.59
CA ILE A 145 18.85 -8.91 -1.29
C ILE A 145 20.34 -9.26 -1.34
N ASP A 146 21.05 -8.79 -2.36
CA ASP A 146 22.47 -9.09 -2.52
C ASP A 146 23.32 -8.44 -1.43
N GLN A 147 23.02 -7.20 -1.02
CA GLN A 147 23.70 -6.57 0.12
C GLN A 147 23.40 -7.28 1.45
N ILE A 148 22.17 -7.75 1.67
CA ILE A 148 21.83 -8.55 2.86
C ILE A 148 22.65 -9.85 2.91
N ARG A 149 22.88 -10.51 1.75
CA ARG A 149 23.73 -11.71 1.68
C ARG A 149 25.18 -11.39 2.02
N ILE A 150 25.72 -10.31 1.46
CA ILE A 150 27.10 -9.87 1.72
C ILE A 150 27.26 -9.54 3.21
N ALA A 151 26.32 -8.81 3.81
CA ALA A 151 26.37 -8.44 5.22
C ALA A 151 26.28 -9.63 6.17
N ASN A 152 25.52 -10.67 5.83
CA ASN A 152 25.37 -11.88 6.66
C ASN A 152 26.54 -12.88 6.55
N ASN A 153 27.37 -12.77 5.50
CA ASN A 153 28.55 -13.62 5.30
C ASN A 153 29.85 -13.02 5.85
N LYS A 154 29.79 -11.77 6.34
CA LYS A 154 30.90 -11.11 7.05
C LYS A 154 30.84 -11.45 8.54
#